data_AF-A0A7R9WUP3-F1
#
_entry.id   AF-A0A7R9WUP3-F1
#
_cell.length_a   1.000
_cell.length_b   1.000
_cell.length_c   1.000
_cell.angle_alpha   90.00
_cell.angle_beta   90.00
_cell.angle_gamma   90.00
#
_symmetry.space_group_name_H-M   'P 1'
#
loop_
_entity.id
_entity.type
_entity.pdbx_description
1 polymer ?
#
loop_
_entity_poly.entity_id
_entity_poly.type
_entity_poly.pdbx_seq_one_letter_code
_entity_poly.pdbx_strand_id
1 'polypeptide(L)'
;ATVVNHGVLAVVVLIDGMGVNTIPVHMRHWFEVMLPIMVAYTFWTFLHSPLALGLGNPSRNADDDTFEDDDLLYDAIDWDGSLTGTVILCTINIVVISPASYLLVWSISSGRRRWLSKDTEAEVDSEVEDVNAVPIYDHDGDEPMFARAV
;
A
#
# COMPACT_ATOMS: atom_id res chain seq x y z
N ALA A 1 13.85 4.86 -20.56
CA ALA A 1 14.02 5.89 -19.48
C ALA A 1 12.85 5.97 -18.49
N THR A 2 11.62 5.76 -18.94
CA THR A 2 10.39 5.85 -18.11
C THR A 2 10.37 4.88 -16.93
N VAL A 3 10.83 3.64 -17.12
CA VAL A 3 10.92 2.62 -16.05
C VAL A 3 11.82 3.08 -14.90
N VAL A 4 12.97 3.68 -15.22
CA VAL A 4 13.91 4.21 -14.22
C VAL A 4 13.26 5.34 -13.42
N ASN A 5 12.54 6.25 -14.09
CA ASN A 5 11.83 7.34 -13.42
C ASN A 5 10.74 6.83 -12.47
N HIS A 6 9.94 5.85 -12.89
CA HIS A 6 8.91 5.24 -12.04
C HIS A 6 9.53 4.49 -10.85
N GLY A 7 10.62 3.76 -11.08
CA GLY A 7 11.35 3.07 -10.02
C GLY A 7 11.92 4.02 -8.98
N VAL A 8 12.57 5.12 -9.40
CA VAL A 8 13.08 6.15 -8.49
C VAL A 8 11.95 6.80 -7.70
N LEU A 9 10.83 7.13 -8.36
CA LEU A 9 9.68 7.75 -7.69
C LEU A 9 9.05 6.79 -6.66
N ALA A 10 8.93 5.51 -6.99
CA ALA A 10 8.46 4.48 -6.06
C ALA A 10 9.38 4.37 -4.83
N VAL A 11 10.70 4.41 -5.01
CA VAL A 11 11.67 4.38 -3.89
C VAL A 11 11.56 5.63 -3.02
N VAL A 12 11.43 6.81 -3.62
CA VAL A 12 11.25 8.06 -2.86
C VAL A 12 9.97 8.03 -2.04
N VAL A 13 8.85 7.62 -2.63
CA VAL A 13 7.56 7.48 -1.92
C VAL A 13 7.65 6.43 -0.81
N LEU A 14 8.35 5.31 -1.07
CA LEU A 14 8.59 4.27 -0.06
C LEU A 14 9.38 4.82 1.13
N ILE A 15 10.45 5.59 0.86
CA ILE A 15 11.27 6.22 1.90
C ILE A 15 10.48 7.28 2.67
N ASP A 16 9.66 8.10 2.00
CA ASP A 16 8.82 9.11 2.66
C ASP A 16 7.76 8.45 3.56
N GLY A 17 7.01 7.48 3.02
CA GLY A 17 5.98 6.77 3.75
C GLY A 17 6.51 5.98 4.96
N MET A 18 7.60 5.24 4.78
CA MET A 18 8.18 4.44 5.87
C MET A 18 9.07 5.26 6.81
N GLY A 19 9.83 6.22 6.26
CA GLY A 19 10.89 6.91 6.96
C GLY A 19 10.45 8.19 7.65
N VAL A 20 9.59 8.98 7.00
CA VAL A 20 9.07 10.25 7.55
C VAL A 20 7.77 10.01 8.29
N ASN A 21 6.82 9.33 7.65
CA ASN A 21 5.48 9.13 8.21
C ASN A 21 5.39 7.90 9.15
N THR A 22 6.39 7.02 9.13
CA THR A 22 6.47 5.83 10.01
C THR A 22 5.18 5.00 10.02
N ILE A 23 4.52 4.87 8.87
CA ILE A 23 3.23 4.16 8.79
C ILE A 23 3.45 2.68 9.14
N PRO A 24 2.74 2.13 10.14
CA PRO A 24 2.92 0.74 10.56
C PRO A 24 2.38 -0.21 9.48
N VAL A 25 3.26 -1.04 8.93
CA VAL A 25 2.90 -2.01 7.90
C VAL A 25 2.47 -3.33 8.54
N HIS A 26 1.19 -3.67 8.39
CA HIS A 26 0.59 -4.90 8.93
C HIS A 26 0.53 -5.99 7.86
N MET A 27 0.57 -7.26 8.27
CA MET A 27 0.40 -8.40 7.34
C MET A 27 -0.92 -8.35 6.57
N ARG A 28 -1.95 -7.75 7.16
CA ARG A 28 -3.25 -7.54 6.52
C ARG A 28 -3.14 -6.77 5.20
N HIS A 29 -2.27 -5.76 5.10
CA HIS A 29 -2.07 -5.03 3.84
C HIS A 29 -1.48 -5.92 2.74
N TRP A 30 -0.63 -6.88 3.11
CA TRP A 30 -0.07 -7.82 2.13
C TRP A 30 -1.17 -8.73 1.56
N PHE A 31 -1.99 -9.33 2.42
CA PHE A 31 -3.07 -10.22 2.02
C PHE A 31 -4.24 -9.51 1.32
N GLU A 32 -4.60 -8.30 1.75
CA GLU A 32 -5.78 -7.58 1.22
C GLU A 32 -5.48 -6.72 0.00
N VAL A 33 -4.24 -6.26 -0.17
CA VAL A 33 -3.89 -5.33 -1.26
C VAL A 33 -2.89 -5.95 -2.23
N MET A 34 -1.70 -6.36 -1.75
CA MET A 34 -0.64 -6.81 -2.66
C MET A 34 -0.94 -8.16 -3.31
N LEU A 35 -1.35 -9.15 -2.53
CA LEU A 35 -1.62 -10.49 -3.06
C LEU A 35 -2.73 -10.49 -4.13
N PRO A 36 -3.89 -9.83 -3.92
CA PRO A 36 -4.94 -9.79 -4.95
C PRO A 36 -4.51 -9.07 -6.22
N ILE A 37 -3.74 -7.98 -6.11
CA ILE A 37 -3.21 -7.26 -7.28
C ILE A 37 -2.27 -8.16 -8.08
N MET A 38 -1.37 -8.89 -7.43
CA MET A 38 -0.43 -9.79 -8.09
C MET A 38 -1.14 -10.96 -8.80
N VAL A 39 -2.15 -11.54 -8.14
CA VAL A 39 -2.97 -12.61 -8.72
C VAL A 39 -3.80 -12.07 -9.89
N ALA A 40 -4.42 -10.90 -9.74
CA ALA A 40 -5.19 -10.25 -10.80
C ALA A 40 -4.32 -9.91 -12.01
N TYR A 41 -3.10 -9.40 -11.79
CA TYR A 41 -2.13 -9.13 -12.85
C TYR A 41 -1.68 -10.41 -13.55
N THR A 42 -1.34 -11.47 -12.80
CA THR A 42 -0.98 -12.78 -13.39
C THR A 42 -2.13 -13.38 -14.20
N PHE A 43 -3.36 -13.27 -13.69
CA PHE A 43 -4.55 -13.72 -14.39
C PHE A 43 -4.80 -12.89 -15.66
N TRP A 44 -4.60 -11.57 -15.58
CA TRP A 44 -4.70 -10.67 -16.71
C TRP A 44 -3.72 -11.02 -17.83
N THR A 45 -2.44 -11.25 -17.52
CA THR A 45 -1.44 -11.63 -18.52
C THR A 45 -1.72 -13.00 -19.12
N PHE A 46 -2.23 -13.94 -18.32
CA PHE A 46 -2.69 -15.23 -18.82
C PHE A 46 -3.87 -15.07 -19.80
N LEU A 47 -4.87 -14.24 -19.47
CA LEU A 47 -6.04 -14.01 -20.32
C LEU A 47 -5.68 -13.43 -21.69
N HIS A 48 -4.68 -12.54 -21.72
CA HIS A 48 -4.13 -11.97 -22.95
C HIS A 48 -3.22 -12.90 -23.75
N SER A 49 -2.80 -14.02 -23.16
CA SER A 49 -1.96 -14.98 -23.87
C SER A 49 -2.69 -15.62 -25.06
N PRO A 50 -1.94 -16.08 -26.09
CA PRO A 50 -2.48 -16.88 -27.19
C PRO A 50 -3.26 -18.12 -26.75
N LEU A 51 -2.94 -18.66 -25.57
CA LEU A 51 -3.55 -19.87 -25.03
C LEU A 51 -4.97 -19.65 -24.47
N ALA A 52 -5.30 -18.45 -24.00
CA ALA A 52 -6.58 -18.16 -23.36
C ALA A 52 -7.58 -17.51 -24.33
N LEU A 53 -7.42 -16.21 -24.60
CA LEU A 53 -8.29 -15.48 -25.53
C LEU A 53 -7.58 -15.05 -26.81
N GLY A 54 -6.24 -15.14 -26.85
CA GLY A 54 -5.47 -14.73 -28.03
C GLY A 54 -5.68 -13.27 -28.42
N LEU A 55 -5.98 -12.41 -27.44
CA LEU A 55 -6.14 -10.96 -27.65
C LEU A 55 -4.84 -10.27 -28.05
N GLY A 56 -3.73 -11.01 -28.04
CA GLY A 56 -2.38 -10.50 -28.25
C GLY A 56 -1.85 -9.82 -26.99
N ASN A 57 -0.52 -9.79 -26.89
CA ASN A 57 0.13 -8.89 -25.95
C ASN A 57 -0.18 -7.45 -26.40
N PRO A 58 -0.82 -6.60 -25.56
CA PRO A 58 -1.08 -5.21 -25.91
C PRO A 58 0.17 -4.47 -26.39
N SER A 59 1.35 -4.84 -25.88
CA SER A 59 2.61 -4.17 -26.25
C SER A 59 3.10 -4.54 -27.65
N ARG A 60 3.00 -5.81 -28.07
CA ARG A 60 3.45 -6.26 -29.41
C ARG A 60 2.66 -5.69 -30.58
N ASN A 61 1.43 -5.26 -30.35
CA ASN A 61 0.52 -4.82 -31.41
C ASN A 61 0.26 -3.30 -31.41
N ALA A 62 0.76 -2.57 -30.41
CA ALA A 62 0.46 -1.15 -30.22
C ALA A 62 1.59 -0.20 -30.66
N ASP A 63 2.86 -0.63 -30.62
CA ASP A 63 3.98 0.30 -30.86
C ASP A 63 4.88 -0.14 -32.04
N ASP A 64 4.82 0.64 -33.13
CA ASP A 64 5.87 0.75 -34.15
C ASP A 64 7.01 1.69 -33.66
N ASP A 65 6.96 2.05 -32.37
CA ASP A 65 7.87 2.97 -31.72
C ASP A 65 9.04 2.17 -31.15
N THR A 66 10.09 2.05 -31.96
CA THR A 66 11.30 1.23 -31.76
C THR A 66 12.15 1.58 -30.53
N PHE A 67 11.64 2.40 -29.60
CA PHE A 67 12.41 3.04 -28.52
C PHE A 67 11.81 2.97 -27.12
N GLU A 68 10.66 2.30 -26.90
CA GLU A 68 10.07 2.20 -25.57
C GLU A 68 10.51 0.92 -24.82
N ASP A 69 11.29 1.13 -23.76
CA ASP A 69 11.94 0.15 -22.87
C ASP A 69 10.95 -0.66 -21.99
N ASP A 70 9.66 -0.40 -22.10
CA ASP A 70 8.60 -0.97 -21.24
C ASP A 70 8.10 -2.35 -21.72
N ASP A 71 8.47 -2.75 -22.94
CA ASP A 71 8.28 -4.10 -23.47
C ASP A 71 8.99 -5.20 -22.66
N LEU A 72 10.07 -4.86 -21.95
CA LEU A 72 10.89 -5.83 -21.21
C LEU A 72 10.12 -6.58 -20.12
N LEU A 73 9.06 -5.98 -19.55
CA LEU A 73 8.29 -6.63 -18.49
C LEU A 73 7.42 -7.78 -19.05
N TYR A 74 6.91 -7.61 -20.27
CA TYR A 74 6.05 -8.61 -20.91
C TYR A 74 6.86 -9.75 -21.52
N ASP A 75 8.06 -9.48 -22.01
CA ASP A 75 8.97 -10.51 -22.55
C ASP A 75 9.41 -11.54 -21.50
N ALA A 76 9.40 -11.17 -20.22
CA ALA A 76 9.71 -12.11 -19.13
C ALA A 76 8.62 -13.19 -18.93
N ILE A 77 7.39 -12.94 -19.36
CA ILE A 77 6.21 -13.82 -19.15
C ILE A 77 5.76 -14.35 -20.51
N ASP A 78 6.48 -15.36 -21.01
CA ASP A 78 6.18 -16.01 -22.28
C ASP A 78 5.28 -17.25 -22.09
N TRP A 79 3.97 -17.03 -22.16
CA TRP A 79 2.99 -18.12 -22.07
C TRP A 79 3.00 -19.05 -23.28
N ASP A 80 3.51 -18.61 -24.43
CA ASP A 80 3.46 -19.37 -25.70
C ASP A 80 4.73 -20.21 -25.91
N GLY A 81 5.91 -19.61 -25.77
CA GLY A 81 7.17 -20.29 -26.01
C GLY A 81 7.65 -21.18 -24.86
N SER A 82 7.30 -20.86 -23.60
CA SER A 82 7.74 -21.64 -22.43
C SER A 82 6.77 -21.57 -21.26
N LEU A 83 5.62 -22.26 -21.40
CA LEU A 83 4.59 -22.36 -20.34
C LEU A 83 5.20 -22.72 -18.97
N THR A 84 6.04 -23.75 -18.92
CA THR A 84 6.65 -24.22 -17.66
C THR A 84 7.53 -23.15 -17.04
N GLY A 85 8.34 -22.44 -17.84
CA GLY A 85 9.20 -21.36 -17.36
C GLY A 85 8.39 -20.21 -16.78
N THR A 86 7.34 -19.82 -17.49
CA THR A 86 6.43 -18.74 -17.07
C THR A 86 5.69 -19.07 -15.78
N VAL A 87 5.14 -20.29 -15.66
CA VAL A 87 4.48 -20.73 -14.42
C VAL A 87 5.45 -20.73 -13.24
N ILE A 88 6.69 -21.21 -13.44
CA ILE A 88 7.73 -21.17 -12.40
C ILE A 88 8.04 -19.73 -12.00
N LEU A 89 8.22 -18.82 -12.98
CA LEU A 89 8.53 -17.42 -12.72
C LEU A 89 7.39 -16.72 -11.94
N CYS A 90 6.14 -16.88 -12.37
CA CYS A 90 4.97 -16.35 -11.66
C CYS A 90 4.87 -16.92 -10.23
N THR A 91 5.15 -18.21 -10.05
CA THR A 91 5.14 -18.85 -8.73
C THR A 91 6.23 -18.27 -7.83
N ILE A 92 7.47 -18.14 -8.32
CA ILE A 92 8.58 -17.52 -7.57
C ILE A 92 8.21 -16.08 -7.21
N ASN A 93 7.60 -15.34 -8.12
CA ASN A 93 7.20 -13.96 -7.87
C ASN A 93 6.19 -13.86 -6.71
N ILE A 94 5.11 -14.65 -6.77
CA ILE A 94 4.04 -14.62 -5.76
C ILE A 94 4.49 -15.22 -4.42
N VAL A 95 5.24 -16.32 -4.42
CA VAL A 95 5.55 -17.09 -3.20
C VAL A 95 6.87 -16.67 -2.54
N VAL A 96 7.81 -16.13 -3.30
CA VAL A 96 9.15 -15.79 -2.79
C VAL A 96 9.37 -14.28 -2.78
N ILE A 97 9.25 -13.62 -3.95
CA ILE A 97 9.58 -12.19 -4.08
C ILE A 97 8.59 -11.33 -3.29
N SER A 98 7.29 -11.60 -3.40
CA SER A 98 6.25 -10.82 -2.73
C SER A 98 6.31 -10.93 -1.19
N PRO A 99 6.45 -12.11 -0.57
CA PRO A 99 6.68 -12.19 0.88
C PRO A 99 8.02 -11.58 1.31
N ALA A 100 9.08 -11.74 0.51
CA ALA A 100 10.38 -11.16 0.83
C ALA A 100 10.33 -9.62 0.83
N SER A 101 9.64 -9.00 -0.14
CA SER A 101 9.47 -7.56 -0.19
C SER A 101 8.64 -7.05 0.99
N TYR A 102 7.60 -7.78 1.39
CA TYR A 102 6.84 -7.50 2.62
C TYR A 102 7.73 -7.54 3.86
N LEU A 103 8.52 -8.60 4.03
CA LEU A 103 9.42 -8.74 5.18
C LEU A 103 10.46 -7.63 5.23
N LEU A 104 10.96 -7.19 4.07
CA LEU A 104 11.89 -6.07 3.97
C LEU A 104 11.22 -4.76 4.44
N VAL A 105 10.03 -4.44 3.92
CA VAL A 105 9.25 -3.25 4.33
C VAL A 105 8.89 -3.30 5.81
N TRP A 106 8.44 -4.45 6.29
CA TRP A 106 8.11 -4.67 7.70
C TRP A 106 9.32 -4.53 8.62
N SER A 107 10.49 -5.01 8.21
CA SER A 107 11.74 -4.88 8.97
C SER A 107 12.14 -3.41 9.12
N ILE A 108 11.99 -2.62 8.05
CA ILE A 108 12.29 -1.18 8.08
C ILE A 108 11.26 -0.43 8.95
N SER A 109 9.98 -0.76 8.82
CA SER A 109 8.89 -0.15 9.60
C SER A 109 9.00 -0.46 11.10
N SER A 110 9.38 -1.69 11.46
CA SER A 110 9.42 -2.15 12.86
C SER A 110 10.48 -1.44 13.70
N GLY A 111 11.58 -0.97 13.09
CA GLY A 111 12.67 -0.30 13.79
C GLY A 111 12.34 1.12 14.30
N ARG A 112 11.25 1.74 13.85
CA ARG A 112 10.96 3.18 14.08
C ARG A 112 9.61 3.44 14.75
N ARG A 113 9.10 2.50 15.55
CA ARG A 113 7.86 2.71 16.32
C ARG A 113 8.02 3.92 17.24
N ARG A 114 7.29 5.00 16.93
CA ARG A 114 7.16 6.18 17.79
C ARG A 114 6.18 5.81 18.92
N TRP A 115 6.71 5.49 20.08
CA TRP A 115 5.89 5.38 21.28
C TRP A 115 5.41 6.78 21.63
N LEU A 116 4.09 7.01 21.68
CA LEU A 116 3.57 8.18 22.38
C LEU A 116 4.06 8.09 23.82
N SER A 117 4.72 9.14 24.32
CA SER A 117 5.02 9.18 25.75
C SER A 117 3.69 9.37 26.48
N LYS A 118 3.53 8.67 27.62
CA LYS A 118 2.35 8.80 28.46
C LYS A 118 2.10 10.24 28.92
N ASP A 119 3.13 11.08 28.89
CA ASP A 119 3.05 12.48 29.27
C ASP A 119 2.21 13.28 28.27
N THR A 120 2.25 12.93 26.98
CA THR A 120 1.39 13.55 25.96
C THR A 120 -0.08 13.12 26.11
N GLU A 121 -0.33 11.87 26.52
CA GLU A 121 -1.70 11.40 26.78
C GLU A 121 -2.31 12.15 27.97
N ALA A 122 -1.55 12.35 29.06
CA ALA A 122 -2.01 13.08 30.23
C ALA A 122 -2.30 14.57 29.95
N GLU A 123 -1.51 15.21 29.07
CA GLU A 123 -1.72 16.60 28.66
C GLU A 123 -3.00 16.74 27.83
N VAL A 124 -3.21 15.86 26.84
CA VAL A 124 -4.42 15.86 26.01
C VAL A 124 -5.67 15.57 26.83
N ASP A 125 -5.61 14.60 27.76
CA ASP A 125 -6.76 14.30 28.63
C ASP A 125 -7.11 15.48 29.53
N SER A 126 -6.11 16.21 30.03
CA SER A 126 -6.35 17.42 30.84
C SER A 126 -6.96 18.57 30.02
N GLU A 127 -6.53 18.77 28.77
CA GLU A 127 -7.15 19.77 27.89
C GLU A 127 -8.58 19.41 27.52
N VAL A 128 -8.87 18.12 27.27
CA VAL A 128 -10.24 17.66 26.97
C VAL A 128 -11.16 17.80 28.18
N GLU A 129 -10.65 17.61 29.40
CA GLU A 129 -11.41 17.85 30.64
C GLU A 129 -11.73 19.35 30.80
N ASP A 130 -10.78 20.25 30.53
CA ASP A 130 -11.00 21.69 30.57
C ASP A 130 -11.94 22.21 29.47
N VAL A 131 -11.91 21.63 28.27
CA VAL A 131 -12.85 21.98 27.18
C VAL A 131 -14.27 21.49 27.47
N ASN A 132 -14.43 20.32 28.11
CA ASN A 132 -15.75 19.85 28.56
C ASN A 132 -16.26 20.59 29.80
N ALA A 133 -15.39 21.33 30.49
CA ALA A 133 -15.78 22.27 31.54
C ALA A 133 -16.33 23.60 30.99
N VAL A 134 -16.42 23.79 29.66
CA VAL A 134 -17.13 24.92 29.07
C VAL A 134 -18.61 24.80 29.47
N PRO A 135 -19.15 25.72 30.28
CA PRO A 135 -20.54 25.67 30.67
C PRO A 135 -21.39 25.76 29.40
N ILE A 136 -22.20 24.73 29.17
CA ILE A 136 -23.27 24.77 28.17
C ILE A 136 -24.25 25.81 28.70
N TYR A 137 -24.12 27.05 28.23
CA TYR A 137 -25.14 28.06 28.42
C TYR A 137 -26.36 27.58 27.63
N ASP A 138 -27.41 27.20 28.35
CA ASP A 138 -28.70 26.98 27.74
C ASP A 138 -29.10 28.27 27.02
N HIS A 139 -29.44 28.16 25.74
CA HIS A 139 -29.74 29.34 24.91
C HIS A 139 -31.12 29.93 25.29
N ASP A 140 -31.88 29.22 26.13
CA ASP A 140 -33.09 29.73 26.75
C ASP A 140 -32.70 30.35 28.10
N GLY A 141 -32.91 31.67 28.24
CA GLY A 141 -32.44 32.48 29.36
C GLY A 141 -33.11 32.21 30.71
N ASP A 142 -33.07 30.96 31.17
CA ASP A 142 -33.49 30.54 32.50
C ASP A 142 -32.24 30.22 33.34
N GLU A 143 -32.21 30.77 34.55
CA GLU A 143 -31.04 30.79 35.43
C GLU A 143 -30.48 29.40 35.78
N PRO A 144 -29.16 29.25 35.97
CA PRO A 144 -28.57 27.98 36.37
C PRO A 144 -29.01 27.59 37.79
N MET A 145 -29.85 26.57 37.89
CA MET A 145 -30.14 25.91 39.17
C MET A 145 -28.91 25.14 39.64
N PHE A 146 -28.19 25.72 40.61
CA PHE A 146 -27.17 25.02 41.38
C PHE A 146 -27.80 23.84 42.15
N ALA A 147 -27.75 22.65 41.56
CA ALA A 147 -28.03 21.41 42.25
C ALA A 147 -26.87 21.12 43.23
N ARG A 148 -27.05 21.49 44.50
CA ARG A 148 -26.24 20.97 45.61
C ARG A 148 -26.56 19.48 45.79
N ALA A 149 -25.64 18.61 45.40
CA ALA A 149 -25.68 17.21 45.81
C ALA A 149 -25.36 17.10 47.31
N VAL A 150 -26.25 16.41 48.04
CA VAL A 150 -26.05 15.89 49.40
C VAL A 150 -25.56 14.46 49.31
#